data_AF-A0A2R6BEE3-F1
#
_entry.id   AF-A0A2R6BEE3-F1
#
_cell.length_a   1.000
_cell.length_b   1.000
_cell.length_c   1.000
_cell.angle_alpha   90.00
_cell.angle_beta   90.00
_cell.angle_gamma   90.00
#
_symmetry.space_group_name_H-M   'P 1'
#
loop_
_entity.id
_entity.type
_entity.pdbx_description
1 polymer ?
#
loop_
_entity_poly.entity_id
_entity_poly.type
_entity_poly.pdbx_seq_one_letter_code
_entity_poly.pdbx_strand_id
1 'polypeptide(L)'
;KDLDFLRKASPLNQAHRIDKEKYGVEILFLNLVLRDATGTEVSRNFYWLPRGKDILDYPKTEFYHTPMEFVDLKSMQQIEKVELSFDYTLKTKGSWTELSIHISNPTDKAAILARIRMLDSSTLEELSPVYYSENFVSLAPGEKIGVTAKIETRLIPLGGVKVALDGFNVAGRQL
;
A
#
# COMPACT_ATOMS: atom_id res chain seq x y z
N LYS A 1 3.80 -27.89 -1.96
CA LYS A 1 2.65 -28.58 -2.58
C LYS A 1 1.38 -27.71 -2.61
N ASP A 2 1.26 -26.65 -1.78
CA ASP A 2 0.01 -25.85 -1.67
C ASP A 2 -0.05 -24.53 -2.46
N LEU A 3 0.67 -24.37 -3.57
CA LEU A 3 0.61 -23.13 -4.38
C LEU A 3 0.12 -23.37 -5.83
N ASP A 4 -0.25 -24.60 -6.19
CA ASP A 4 -0.74 -24.92 -7.55
C ASP A 4 -2.09 -24.28 -7.87
N PHE A 5 -2.84 -23.80 -6.88
CA PHE A 5 -4.09 -23.07 -7.12
C PHE A 5 -3.85 -21.70 -7.76
N LEU A 6 -2.70 -21.05 -7.50
CA LEU A 6 -2.34 -19.77 -8.13
C LEU A 6 -2.10 -19.93 -9.64
N ARG A 7 -1.78 -21.15 -10.12
CA ARG A 7 -1.60 -21.44 -11.55
C ARG A 7 -2.91 -21.69 -12.30
N LYS A 8 -4.00 -22.02 -11.61
CA LYS A 8 -5.30 -22.38 -12.22
C LYS A 8 -6.28 -21.21 -12.30
N ALA A 9 -5.89 -20.02 -11.84
CA ALA A 9 -6.70 -18.85 -12.03
C ALA A 9 -6.64 -18.39 -13.49
N SER A 10 -7.81 -18.11 -14.06
CA SER A 10 -8.05 -17.51 -15.38
C SER A 10 -7.01 -16.42 -15.75
N PRO A 11 -6.76 -16.09 -17.04
CA PRO A 11 -5.88 -14.97 -17.45
C PRO A 11 -6.18 -13.60 -16.79
N LEU A 12 -7.27 -13.49 -16.03
CA LEU A 12 -7.71 -12.35 -15.23
C LEU A 12 -7.00 -12.16 -13.87
N ASN A 13 -6.20 -13.13 -13.40
CA ASN A 13 -5.51 -13.02 -12.10
C ASN A 13 -3.99 -13.10 -12.28
N GLN A 14 -3.31 -11.96 -12.17
CA GLN A 14 -1.85 -11.94 -12.09
C GLN A 14 -1.43 -12.01 -10.61
N ALA A 15 -0.88 -13.16 -10.21
CA ALA A 15 -0.18 -13.31 -8.94
C ALA A 15 1.32 -13.11 -9.20
N HIS A 16 1.85 -11.96 -8.81
CA HIS A 16 3.30 -11.77 -8.86
C HIS A 16 3.92 -12.42 -7.62
N ARG A 17 4.65 -13.52 -7.85
CA ARG A 17 5.45 -14.16 -6.80
C ARG A 17 6.74 -13.36 -6.64
N ILE A 18 6.97 -12.91 -5.42
CA ILE A 18 8.12 -12.09 -5.07
C ILE A 18 9.06 -12.96 -4.21
N ASP A 19 10.11 -13.50 -4.84
CA ASP A 19 10.92 -14.61 -4.31
C ASP A 19 12.00 -14.23 -3.28
N LYS A 20 12.26 -15.15 -2.33
CA LYS A 20 13.28 -15.05 -1.27
C LYS A 20 14.65 -14.59 -1.77
N GLU A 21 15.07 -15.07 -2.94
CA GLU A 21 16.37 -14.73 -3.55
C GLU A 21 16.49 -13.24 -3.90
N LYS A 22 15.37 -12.54 -4.15
CA LYS A 22 15.35 -11.14 -4.57
C LYS A 22 15.21 -10.14 -3.41
N TYR A 23 14.68 -10.59 -2.26
CA TYR A 23 14.32 -9.70 -1.13
C TYR A 23 15.10 -9.96 0.16
N GLY A 24 15.92 -11.01 0.23
CA GLY A 24 16.81 -11.25 1.37
C GLY A 24 16.11 -11.62 2.69
N VAL A 25 14.79 -11.77 2.69
CA VAL A 25 13.95 -12.03 3.86
C VAL A 25 13.13 -13.32 3.71
N GLU A 26 12.77 -14.00 4.81
CA GLU A 26 11.92 -15.20 4.80
C GLU A 26 10.41 -14.85 4.70
N ILE A 27 10.07 -13.89 3.84
CA ILE A 27 8.72 -13.41 3.62
C ILE A 27 8.46 -13.35 2.12
N LEU A 28 7.33 -13.92 1.71
CA LEU A 28 6.83 -13.86 0.35
C LEU A 28 5.89 -12.66 0.24
N PHE A 29 6.09 -11.81 -0.77
CA PHE A 29 5.07 -10.84 -1.15
C PHE A 29 4.18 -11.40 -2.26
N LEU A 30 2.88 -11.23 -2.11
CA LEU A 30 1.87 -11.64 -3.07
C LEU A 30 1.05 -10.42 -3.46
N ASN A 31 1.21 -9.98 -4.71
CA ASN A 31 0.35 -8.97 -5.32
C ASN A 31 -0.74 -9.66 -6.13
N LEU A 32 -2.01 -9.42 -5.78
CA LEU A 32 -3.18 -9.91 -6.50
C LEU A 32 -3.90 -8.72 -7.15
N VAL A 33 -3.98 -8.74 -8.48
CA VAL A 33 -4.68 -7.72 -9.25
C VAL A 33 -5.86 -8.35 -9.99
N LEU A 34 -7.05 -7.78 -9.79
CA LEU A 34 -8.27 -8.14 -10.50
C LEU A 34 -8.55 -7.10 -11.59
N ARG A 35 -8.76 -7.60 -12.81
CA ARG A 35 -9.14 -6.77 -13.96
C ARG A 35 -10.53 -7.14 -14.45
N ASP A 36 -11.26 -6.18 -14.99
CA ASP A 36 -12.52 -6.44 -15.67
C ASP A 36 -12.29 -6.98 -17.11
N ALA A 37 -13.38 -7.22 -17.85
CA ALA A 37 -13.32 -7.71 -19.23
C ALA A 37 -12.65 -6.75 -20.23
N THR A 38 -12.50 -5.47 -19.88
CA THR A 38 -11.81 -4.46 -20.68
C THR A 38 -10.32 -4.37 -20.37
N GLY A 39 -9.84 -5.09 -19.34
CA GLY A 39 -8.47 -5.03 -18.84
C GLY A 39 -8.23 -3.94 -17.79
N THR A 40 -9.28 -3.21 -17.40
CA THR A 40 -9.21 -2.17 -16.38
C THR A 40 -9.04 -2.81 -15.01
N GLU A 41 -8.11 -2.30 -14.21
CA GLU A 41 -7.92 -2.74 -12.82
C GLU A 41 -9.09 -2.26 -11.96
N VAL A 42 -9.78 -3.20 -11.32
CA VAL A 42 -10.96 -2.92 -10.49
C VAL A 42 -10.73 -3.26 -9.01
N SER A 43 -9.69 -4.04 -8.70
CA SER A 43 -9.28 -4.31 -7.34
C SER A 43 -7.83 -4.76 -7.30
N ARG A 44 -7.17 -4.47 -6.18
CA ARG A 44 -5.84 -4.96 -5.86
C ARG A 44 -5.75 -5.32 -4.39
N ASN A 45 -4.92 -6.30 -4.07
CA ASN A 45 -4.56 -6.58 -2.70
C ASN A 45 -3.13 -7.13 -2.61
N PHE A 46 -2.42 -6.67 -1.58
CA PHE A 46 -1.01 -6.97 -1.39
C PHE A 46 -0.80 -7.63 -0.02
N TYR A 47 -0.21 -8.82 -0.04
CA TYR A 47 0.03 -9.62 1.17
C TYR A 47 1.53 -9.81 1.40
N TRP A 48 1.92 -9.83 2.67
CA TRP A 48 3.23 -10.26 3.14
C TRP A 48 3.06 -11.55 3.94
N LEU A 49 3.53 -12.65 3.36
CA LEU A 49 3.29 -14.00 3.84
C LEU A 49 4.60 -14.56 4.42
N PRO A 50 4.75 -14.62 5.74
CA PRO A 50 5.93 -15.22 6.35
C PRO A 50 5.99 -16.72 6.10
N ARG A 51 7.19 -17.28 6.25
CA ARG A 51 7.37 -18.72 6.26
C ARG A 51 6.87 -19.31 7.58
N GLY A 52 5.61 -19.74 7.61
CA GLY A 52 5.00 -20.36 8.78
C GLY A 52 3.50 -20.10 8.82
N LYS A 53 2.87 -20.43 9.96
CA LYS A 53 1.47 -20.15 10.24
C LYS A 53 1.35 -19.76 11.70
N ASP A 54 0.44 -18.85 12.01
CA ASP A 54 -0.02 -18.67 13.39
C ASP A 54 -0.74 -19.95 13.85
N ILE A 55 -0.53 -20.34 15.11
CA ILE A 55 -1.09 -21.56 15.68
C ILE A 55 -2.03 -21.18 16.81
N LEU A 56 -3.34 -21.42 16.62
CA LEU A 56 -4.37 -21.15 17.62
C LEU A 56 -4.43 -22.27 18.67
N ASP A 57 -4.45 -21.88 19.94
CA ASP A 57 -4.65 -22.77 21.09
C ASP A 57 -6.14 -22.84 21.45
N TYR A 58 -6.90 -23.55 20.61
CA TYR A 58 -8.35 -23.71 20.76
C TYR A 58 -8.80 -24.25 22.13
N PRO A 59 -8.09 -25.20 22.77
CA PRO A 59 -8.42 -25.63 24.14
C PRO A 59 -8.45 -24.49 25.17
N LYS A 60 -7.78 -23.36 24.92
CA LYS A 60 -7.75 -22.18 25.80
C LYS A 60 -8.61 -21.02 25.30
N THR A 61 -9.57 -21.27 24.41
CA THR A 61 -10.49 -20.23 23.93
C THR A 61 -11.37 -19.69 25.06
N GLU A 62 -11.39 -18.38 25.20
CA GLU A 62 -12.38 -17.62 25.98
C GLU A 62 -13.43 -16.99 25.04
N PHE A 63 -14.54 -16.47 25.59
CA PHE A 63 -15.66 -15.96 24.79
C PHE A 63 -15.27 -14.81 23.82
N TYR A 64 -14.16 -14.12 24.10
CA TYR A 64 -13.69 -12.96 23.34
C TYR A 64 -12.34 -13.20 22.63
N HIS A 65 -11.66 -14.33 22.86
CA HIS A 65 -10.27 -14.50 22.42
C HIS A 65 -9.83 -15.96 22.39
N THR A 66 -9.05 -16.34 21.38
CA THR A 66 -8.29 -17.61 21.36
C THR A 66 -6.80 -17.28 21.35
N PRO A 67 -6.04 -17.68 22.38
CA PRO A 67 -4.59 -17.49 22.40
C PRO A 67 -3.91 -18.13 21.18
N MET A 68 -2.80 -17.55 20.74
CA MET A 68 -2.03 -18.09 19.60
C MET A 68 -0.53 -17.91 19.75
N GLU A 69 0.21 -18.82 19.11
CA GLU A 69 1.63 -18.65 18.82
C GLU A 69 1.77 -17.93 17.48
N PHE A 70 2.48 -16.80 17.48
CA PHE A 70 2.64 -15.96 16.29
C PHE A 70 3.80 -16.43 15.42
N VAL A 71 3.60 -16.37 14.10
CA VAL A 71 4.68 -16.54 13.13
C VAL A 71 5.67 -15.36 13.23
N ASP A 72 6.98 -15.65 13.06
CA ASP A 72 8.02 -14.62 13.13
C ASP A 72 8.01 -13.72 11.89
N LEU A 73 7.73 -12.43 12.10
CA LEU A 73 7.75 -11.38 11.08
C LEU A 73 8.94 -10.41 11.20
N LYS A 74 9.92 -10.69 12.06
CA LYS A 74 11.08 -9.80 12.30
C LYS A 74 11.86 -9.48 11.03
N SER A 75 11.89 -10.41 10.07
CA SER A 75 12.57 -10.18 8.79
C SER A 75 11.96 -9.04 7.97
N MET A 76 10.71 -8.61 8.23
CA MET A 76 10.16 -7.37 7.64
C MET A 76 11.03 -6.14 7.94
N GLN A 77 11.71 -6.10 9.09
CA GLN A 77 12.55 -4.96 9.48
C GLN A 77 13.82 -4.82 8.62
N GLN A 78 14.18 -5.87 7.87
CA GLN A 78 15.37 -5.92 7.03
C GLN A 78 15.06 -5.51 5.58
N ILE A 79 13.80 -5.23 5.25
CA ILE A 79 13.41 -4.81 3.91
C ILE A 79 14.08 -3.47 3.59
N GLU A 80 14.76 -3.43 2.45
CA GLU A 80 15.43 -2.24 1.96
C GLU A 80 14.44 -1.09 1.74
N LYS A 81 14.90 0.14 2.01
CA LYS A 81 14.12 1.34 1.71
C LYS A 81 14.01 1.54 0.20
N VAL A 82 12.87 2.06 -0.24
CA VAL A 82 12.59 2.38 -1.65
C VAL A 82 12.25 3.85 -1.82
N GLU A 83 12.80 4.46 -2.87
CA GLU A 83 12.40 5.79 -3.31
C GLU A 83 11.33 5.65 -4.38
N LEU A 84 10.13 6.16 -4.09
CA LEU A 84 9.06 6.26 -5.07
C LEU A 84 9.24 7.53 -5.91
N SER A 85 8.62 7.56 -7.07
CA SER A 85 8.49 8.80 -7.86
C SER A 85 7.02 9.12 -7.99
N PHE A 86 6.63 10.37 -7.76
CA PHE A 86 5.25 10.80 -7.92
C PHE A 86 5.12 12.21 -8.49
N ASP A 87 4.00 12.42 -9.17
CA ASP A 87 3.51 13.72 -9.60
C ASP A 87 2.08 13.91 -9.10
N TYR A 88 1.69 15.15 -8.86
CA TYR A 88 0.33 15.43 -8.42
C TYR A 88 -0.20 16.77 -8.93
N THR A 89 -1.53 16.87 -8.95
CA THR A 89 -2.24 18.11 -9.22
C THR A 89 -3.32 18.33 -8.18
N LEU A 90 -3.56 19.60 -7.84
CA LEU A 90 -4.65 20.04 -6.97
C LEU A 90 -5.61 20.90 -7.77
N LYS A 91 -6.91 20.62 -7.68
CA LYS A 91 -7.96 21.39 -8.35
C LYS A 91 -9.13 21.64 -7.43
N THR A 92 -9.52 22.90 -7.28
CA THR A 92 -10.74 23.27 -6.56
C THR A 92 -11.95 23.08 -7.48
N LYS A 93 -12.93 22.29 -7.02
CA LYS A 93 -14.21 22.06 -7.68
C LYS A 93 -15.35 22.26 -6.67
N GLY A 94 -16.03 23.39 -6.76
CA GLY A 94 -17.06 23.76 -5.80
C GLY A 94 -16.51 23.85 -4.37
N SER A 95 -17.14 23.13 -3.44
CA SER A 95 -16.73 23.09 -2.03
C SER A 95 -15.56 22.13 -1.73
N TRP A 96 -14.99 21.46 -2.74
CA TRP A 96 -13.93 20.48 -2.59
C TRP A 96 -12.65 20.90 -3.28
N THR A 97 -11.52 20.55 -2.68
CA THR A 97 -10.20 20.54 -3.31
C THR A 97 -9.84 19.09 -3.59
N GLU A 98 -9.66 18.74 -4.86
CA GLU A 98 -9.34 17.41 -5.34
C GLU A 98 -7.84 17.29 -5.64
N LEU A 99 -7.22 16.25 -5.09
CA LEU A 99 -5.89 15.76 -5.41
C LEU A 99 -6.02 14.65 -6.47
N SER A 100 -5.20 14.72 -7.51
CA SER A 100 -4.88 13.58 -8.38
C SER A 100 -3.38 13.35 -8.33
N ILE A 101 -2.95 12.19 -7.86
CA ILE A 101 -1.54 11.82 -7.68
C ILE A 101 -1.25 10.53 -8.46
N HIS A 102 -0.15 10.51 -9.22
CA HIS A 102 0.38 9.30 -9.84
C HIS A 102 1.66 8.91 -9.13
N ILE A 103 1.73 7.67 -8.67
CA ILE A 103 2.87 7.13 -7.93
C ILE A 103 3.46 5.99 -8.75
N SER A 104 4.78 5.93 -8.81
CA SER A 104 5.53 4.88 -9.50
C SER A 104 6.63 4.34 -8.59
N ASN A 105 6.83 3.03 -8.63
CA ASN A 105 7.95 2.37 -8.00
C ASN A 105 9.00 2.03 -9.07
N PRO A 106 10.01 2.89 -9.31
CA PRO A 106 11.05 2.63 -10.30
C PRO A 106 12.08 1.58 -9.84
N THR A 107 12.04 1.17 -8.57
CA THR A 107 13.03 0.27 -7.98
C THR A 107 12.76 -1.19 -8.33
N ASP A 108 13.72 -2.07 -8.06
CA ASP A 108 13.58 -3.52 -8.18
C ASP A 108 12.98 -4.17 -6.92
N LYS A 109 12.69 -3.38 -5.87
CA LYS A 109 12.09 -3.83 -4.60
C LYS A 109 10.63 -3.39 -4.51
N ALA A 110 9.88 -3.96 -3.58
CA ALA A 110 8.47 -3.62 -3.36
C ALA A 110 8.37 -2.44 -2.40
N ALA A 111 7.46 -1.51 -2.66
CA ALA A 111 7.06 -0.49 -1.70
C ALA A 111 5.87 -0.99 -0.91
N ILE A 112 5.95 -0.93 0.41
CA ILE A 112 4.96 -1.51 1.32
C ILE A 112 4.22 -0.39 2.05
N LEU A 113 2.88 -0.40 1.92
CA LEU A 113 1.96 0.51 2.61
C LEU A 113 2.35 1.99 2.46
N ALA A 114 2.65 2.42 1.23
CA ALA A 114 2.89 3.82 0.90
C ALA A 114 1.60 4.63 1.14
N ARG A 115 1.68 5.54 2.10
CA ARG A 115 0.61 6.41 2.55
C ARG A 115 0.75 7.79 1.92
N ILE A 116 -0.31 8.21 1.26
CA ILE A 116 -0.48 9.56 0.72
C ILE A 116 -1.02 10.45 1.82
N ARG A 117 -0.40 11.63 1.97
CA ARG A 117 -0.74 12.59 3.01
C ARG A 117 -0.90 13.98 2.40
N MET A 118 -2.03 14.61 2.68
CA MET A 118 -2.23 16.04 2.44
C MET A 118 -1.89 16.79 3.73
N LEU A 119 -0.91 17.67 3.66
CA LEU A 119 -0.37 18.40 4.79
C LEU A 119 -0.64 19.89 4.64
N ASP A 120 -0.82 20.58 5.75
CA ASP A 120 -0.66 22.02 5.83
C ASP A 120 0.77 22.36 5.36
N SER A 121 0.90 23.24 4.37
CA SER A 121 2.19 23.63 3.82
C SER A 121 3.11 24.37 4.81
N SER A 122 2.53 25.05 5.80
CA SER A 122 3.23 25.86 6.79
C SER A 122 3.61 25.04 8.03
N THR A 123 2.69 24.22 8.55
CA THR A 123 2.91 23.45 9.79
C THR A 123 3.36 22.01 9.54
N LEU A 124 3.16 21.48 8.33
CA LEU A 124 3.34 20.07 7.97
C LEU A 124 2.44 19.10 8.78
N GLU A 125 1.40 19.63 9.43
CA GLU A 125 0.34 18.83 10.07
C GLU A 125 -0.58 18.23 9.02
N GLU A 126 -1.12 17.05 9.32
CA GLU A 126 -1.98 16.33 8.39
C GLU A 126 -3.38 16.93 8.37
N LEU A 127 -3.87 17.24 7.16
CA LEU A 127 -5.20 17.77 6.95
C LEU A 127 -6.24 16.66 7.09
N SER A 128 -7.41 17.00 7.63
CA SER A 128 -8.47 16.03 7.90
C SER A 128 -9.86 16.69 7.97
N PRO A 129 -10.95 15.99 7.58
CA PRO A 129 -10.95 14.68 6.94
C PRO A 129 -10.60 14.76 5.44
N VAL A 130 -9.77 13.82 4.98
CA VAL A 130 -9.47 13.61 3.56
C VAL A 130 -10.03 12.26 3.12
N TYR A 131 -10.76 12.25 2.01
CA TYR A 131 -11.33 11.04 1.43
C TYR A 131 -10.48 10.58 0.26
N TYR A 132 -9.85 9.42 0.39
CA TYR A 132 -9.02 8.82 -0.65
C TYR A 132 -9.79 7.75 -1.42
N SER A 133 -9.55 7.64 -2.72
CA SER A 133 -9.98 6.48 -3.51
C SER A 133 -9.22 5.22 -3.10
N GLU A 134 -7.94 5.38 -2.74
CA GLU A 134 -7.09 4.35 -2.16
C GLU A 134 -6.00 5.02 -1.31
N ASN A 135 -5.55 4.39 -0.23
CA ASN A 135 -4.41 4.86 0.56
C ASN A 135 -3.70 3.66 1.18
N PHE A 136 -2.47 3.84 1.69
CA PHE A 136 -1.60 2.74 2.12
C PHE A 136 -1.35 1.71 1.01
N VAL A 137 -1.09 2.20 -0.20
CA VAL A 137 -0.89 1.38 -1.40
C VAL A 137 0.45 0.66 -1.35
N SER A 138 0.49 -0.59 -1.79
CA SER A 138 1.76 -1.31 -1.99
C SER A 138 2.01 -1.50 -3.48
N LEU A 139 3.24 -1.27 -3.91
CA LEU A 139 3.64 -1.26 -5.31
C LEU A 139 4.75 -2.30 -5.54
N ALA A 140 4.51 -3.25 -6.43
CA ALA A 140 5.55 -4.14 -6.91
C ALA A 140 6.61 -3.36 -7.71
N PRO A 141 7.78 -3.97 -8.00
CA PRO A 141 8.80 -3.37 -8.85
C PRO A 141 8.25 -2.94 -10.22
N GLY A 142 8.52 -1.71 -10.63
CA GLY A 142 8.07 -1.13 -11.91
C GLY A 142 6.59 -0.73 -11.95
N GLU A 143 5.84 -0.97 -10.88
CA GLU A 143 4.40 -0.73 -10.85
C GLU A 143 4.06 0.77 -10.71
N LYS A 144 2.88 1.15 -11.19
CA LYS A 144 2.34 2.50 -11.13
C LYS A 144 0.89 2.47 -10.68
N ILE A 145 0.48 3.49 -9.95
CA ILE A 145 -0.91 3.67 -9.53
C ILE A 145 -1.31 5.15 -9.59
N GLY A 146 -2.55 5.40 -10.01
CA GLY A 146 -3.18 6.71 -9.92
C GLY A 146 -4.19 6.71 -8.76
N VAL A 147 -4.07 7.69 -7.87
CA VAL A 147 -4.97 7.85 -6.73
C VAL A 147 -5.57 9.25 -6.76
N THR A 148 -6.85 9.33 -6.43
CA THR A 148 -7.53 10.60 -6.14
C THR A 148 -7.82 10.74 -4.66
N ALA A 149 -7.78 11.98 -4.16
CA ALA A 149 -8.23 12.32 -2.83
C ALA A 149 -9.02 13.63 -2.85
N LYS A 150 -9.88 13.88 -1.86
CA LYS A 150 -10.59 15.15 -1.74
C LYS A 150 -10.76 15.58 -0.29
N ILE A 151 -10.69 16.89 -0.07
CA ILE A 151 -10.93 17.57 1.20
C ILE A 151 -11.81 18.79 0.98
N GLU A 152 -12.64 19.14 1.96
CA GLU A 152 -13.43 20.36 1.87
C GLU A 152 -12.51 21.58 1.79
N THR A 153 -12.71 22.45 0.80
CA THR A 153 -11.84 23.60 0.53
C THR A 153 -11.72 24.53 1.74
N ARG A 154 -12.76 24.61 2.59
CA ARG A 154 -12.73 25.42 3.83
C ARG A 154 -11.73 24.93 4.87
N LEU A 155 -11.23 23.71 4.73
CA LEU A 155 -10.22 23.12 5.60
C LEU A 155 -8.80 23.30 5.05
N ILE A 156 -8.67 23.86 3.84
CA ILE A 156 -7.36 24.17 3.27
C ILE A 156 -6.82 25.45 3.93
N PRO A 157 -5.61 25.40 4.51
CA PRO A 157 -4.99 26.56 5.12
C PRO A 157 -4.59 27.59 4.05
N LEU A 158 -4.43 28.85 4.45
CA LEU A 158 -4.05 29.94 3.55
C LEU A 158 -2.72 29.68 2.81
N GLY A 159 -1.77 28.99 3.45
CA GLY A 159 -0.51 28.61 2.83
C GLY A 159 -0.64 27.54 1.73
N GLY A 160 -1.80 26.87 1.67
CA GLY A 160 -2.06 25.78 0.72
C GLY A 160 -1.64 24.42 1.23
N VAL A 161 -1.71 23.43 0.34
CA VAL A 161 -1.47 22.02 0.65
C VAL A 161 -0.10 21.57 0.14
N LYS A 162 0.60 20.82 0.98
CA LYS A 162 1.75 20.03 0.59
C LYS A 162 1.37 18.54 0.53
N VAL A 163 1.77 17.84 -0.51
CA VAL A 163 1.52 16.39 -0.63
C VAL A 163 2.80 15.64 -0.32
N ALA A 164 2.70 14.61 0.51
CA ALA A 164 3.82 13.77 0.90
C ALA A 164 3.48 12.28 0.79
N LEU A 165 4.53 11.48 0.57
CA LEU A 165 4.48 10.03 0.71
C LEU A 165 5.35 9.61 1.88
N ASP A 166 4.83 8.72 2.74
CA ASP A 166 5.62 7.90 3.66
C ASP A 166 5.11 6.46 3.61
N GLY A 167 5.72 5.52 4.33
CA GLY A 167 5.30 4.13 4.28
C GLY A 167 6.25 3.23 5.06
N PHE A 168 5.99 1.92 5.06
CA PHE A 168 6.76 0.96 5.85
C PHE A 168 8.25 0.97 5.48
N ASN A 169 8.55 0.94 4.18
CA ASN A 169 9.91 1.04 3.65
C ASN A 169 10.08 2.17 2.63
N VAL A 170 9.19 3.16 2.59
CA VAL A 170 9.35 4.32 1.70
C VAL A 170 10.38 5.27 2.29
N ALA A 171 11.39 5.63 1.50
CA ALA A 171 12.49 6.48 1.92
C ALA A 171 12.03 7.93 2.14
N GLY A 172 11.98 8.34 3.41
CA GLY A 172 11.71 9.71 3.81
C GLY A 172 10.27 10.17 3.56
N ARG A 173 9.91 11.35 4.10
CA ARG A 173 8.79 12.11 3.53
C ARG A 173 9.34 12.75 2.27
N GLN A 174 8.99 12.22 1.11
CA GLN A 174 9.24 12.98 -0.11
C GLN A 174 8.33 14.21 -0.05
N LEU A 175 8.99 15.35 0.17
CA LEU A 175 8.43 16.68 0.40
C LEU A 175 8.86 17.58 -0.75
#